data_AF-A0AAN5DDB8-F1
#
_entry.id   AF-A0AAN5DDB8-F1
#
_cell.length_a   1.000
_cell.length_b   1.000
_cell.length_c   1.000
_cell.angle_alpha   90.00
_cell.angle_beta   90.00
_cell.angle_gamma   90.00
#
_symmetry.space_group_name_H-M   'P 1'
#
loop_
_entity.id
_entity.type
_entity.pdbx_description
1 polymer ?
#
loop_
_entity_poly.entity_id
_entity_poly.type
_entity_poly.pdbx_seq_one_letter_code
_entity_poly.pdbx_strand_id
1 'polypeptide(L)'
;RILLVSLLAGLLSAQNSFGNNNNIPCGFVCTRNAVFTTSIDGVNTRATCTSSGTDVADRCNGCCQSYALWGGLSTERASGFPAADGRTCICCTSNNNCR
;
A
#
# COMPACT_ATOMS: atom_id res chain seq x y z
N ARG A 1 33.07 -1.82 32.38
CA ARG A 1 31.76 -2.52 32.50
C ARG A 1 30.60 -1.55 32.28
N ILE A 2 30.60 -0.83 31.15
CA ILE A 2 29.57 0.18 30.77
C ILE A 2 29.05 -0.07 29.33
N LEU A 3 29.65 -1.02 28.60
CA LEU A 3 29.42 -1.25 27.17
C LEU A 3 28.24 -2.19 26.84
N LEU A 4 27.44 -2.61 27.83
CA LEU A 4 26.33 -3.55 27.62
C LEU A 4 24.93 -2.92 27.65
N VAL A 5 24.79 -1.65 28.04
CA VAL A 5 23.46 -1.03 28.23
C VAL A 5 22.89 -0.42 26.94
N SER A 6 23.72 -0.16 25.92
CA SER A 6 23.29 0.49 24.69
C SER A 6 22.64 -0.44 23.65
N LEU A 7 22.74 -1.76 23.80
CA LEU A 7 22.10 -2.69 22.83
C LEU A 7 20.60 -2.92 23.08
N LEU A 8 20.07 -2.66 24.29
CA LEU A 8 18.63 -2.80 24.55
C LEU A 8 17.80 -1.58 24.12
N ALA A 9 18.42 -0.41 23.93
CA ALA A 9 17.70 0.80 23.52
C ALA A 9 17.43 0.85 22.00
N GLY A 10 18.07 -0.02 21.20
CA GLY A 10 17.96 -0.04 19.75
C GLY A 10 16.75 -0.80 19.18
N LEU A 11 16.02 -1.59 19.98
CA LEU A 11 14.87 -2.37 19.50
C LEU A 11 13.50 -1.68 19.65
N LEU A 12 13.43 -0.47 20.23
CA LEU A 12 12.15 0.21 20.49
C LEU A 12 11.82 1.34 19.49
N SER A 13 12.74 1.69 18.59
CA SER A 13 12.59 2.79 17.62
C SER A 13 12.54 2.33 16.16
N ALA A 14 12.08 1.11 15.91
CA ALA A 14 11.50 0.73 14.62
C ALA A 14 9.97 0.60 14.72
N GLN A 15 9.34 1.35 15.63
CA GLN A 15 7.91 1.62 15.55
C GLN A 15 7.71 2.72 14.52
N ASN A 16 7.87 2.38 13.23
CA ASN A 16 7.30 3.19 12.17
C ASN A 16 5.79 3.15 12.37
N SER A 17 5.32 4.15 13.12
CA SER A 17 3.95 4.62 13.29
C SER A 17 2.93 3.76 12.55
N PHE A 18 2.27 2.85 13.29
CA PHE A 18 0.94 2.37 12.97
C PHE A 18 -0.04 3.54 13.10
N GLY A 19 0.13 4.55 12.25
CA GLY A 19 -0.82 5.61 12.03
C GLY A 19 -1.95 5.01 11.23
N ASN A 20 -3.06 4.73 11.93
CA ASN A 20 -4.31 4.20 11.42
C ASN A 20 -5.05 5.18 10.47
N ASN A 21 -4.30 5.87 9.61
CA ASN A 21 -4.83 6.74 8.57
C ASN A 21 -4.51 6.06 7.24
N ASN A 22 -5.30 5.04 6.89
CA ASN A 22 -5.33 4.50 5.54
C ASN A 22 -5.94 5.55 4.60
N ASN A 23 -5.28 6.69 4.44
CA ASN A 23 -5.92 7.84 3.83
C ASN A 23 -5.48 7.97 2.38
N ILE A 24 -6.29 7.40 1.50
CA ILE A 24 -6.24 7.74 0.08
C ILE A 24 -6.66 9.20 -0.05
N PRO A 25 -5.86 10.08 -0.67
CA PRO A 25 -6.19 11.49 -0.80
C PRO A 25 -7.57 11.71 -1.43
N CYS A 26 -8.19 12.81 -1.04
CA CYS A 26 -9.47 13.22 -1.56
C CYS A 26 -9.46 13.57 -3.05
N GLY A 27 -10.59 13.34 -3.71
CA GLY A 27 -10.78 13.55 -5.13
C GLY A 27 -10.40 12.32 -5.97
N PHE A 28 -10.16 12.57 -7.26
CA PHE A 28 -9.63 11.56 -8.17
C PHE A 28 -8.11 11.63 -8.18
N VAL A 29 -7.45 10.54 -7.78
CA VAL A 29 -5.99 10.46 -7.70
C VAL A 29 -5.48 9.19 -8.36
N CYS A 30 -4.35 9.29 -9.05
CA CYS A 30 -3.66 8.15 -9.63
C CYS A 30 -2.22 8.08 -9.11
N THR A 31 -1.76 6.87 -8.76
CA THR A 31 -0.39 6.63 -8.30
C THR A 31 0.18 5.38 -8.96
N ARG A 32 1.49 5.43 -9.25
CA ARG A 32 2.27 4.24 -9.66
C ARG A 32 2.83 3.46 -8.46
N ASN A 33 2.73 4.05 -7.27
CA ASN A 33 3.29 3.53 -6.04
C ASN A 33 2.16 3.20 -5.05
N ALA A 34 1.20 2.38 -5.49
CA ALA A 34 0.15 1.86 -4.62
C ALA A 34 0.75 0.75 -3.74
N VAL A 35 0.94 1.09 -2.48
CA VAL A 35 1.52 0.23 -1.45
C VAL A 35 0.64 0.33 -0.22
N PHE A 36 0.36 -0.82 0.38
CA PHE A 36 -0.45 -0.91 1.58
C PHE A 36 0.02 -2.05 2.47
N THR A 37 -0.32 -1.98 3.75
CA THR A 37 0.01 -3.01 4.73
C THR A 37 -1.25 -3.79 5.05
N THR A 38 -1.16 -5.12 5.00
CA THR A 38 -2.26 -6.04 5.34
C THR A 38 -1.72 -7.22 6.13
N SER A 39 -2.59 -7.92 6.86
CA SER A 39 -2.22 -9.16 7.54
C SER A 39 -2.51 -10.34 6.63
N ILE A 40 -1.49 -11.14 6.32
CA ILE A 40 -1.60 -12.38 5.56
C ILE A 40 -1.13 -13.50 6.49
N ASP A 41 -1.99 -14.47 6.77
CA ASP A 41 -1.71 -15.58 7.68
C ASP A 41 -1.22 -15.15 9.08
N GLY A 42 -1.75 -14.02 9.58
CA GLY A 42 -1.35 -13.44 10.87
C GLY A 42 -0.05 -12.63 10.86
N VAL A 43 0.60 -12.50 9.70
CA VAL A 43 1.83 -11.74 9.53
C VAL A 43 1.55 -10.41 8.83
N ASN A 44 1.98 -9.31 9.45
CA ASN A 44 1.95 -7.98 8.85
C ASN A 44 2.85 -7.95 7.60
N THR A 45 2.22 -7.83 6.44
CA THR A 45 2.84 -7.89 5.13
C THR A 45 2.62 -6.59 4.39
N ARG A 46 3.70 -6.08 3.76
CA ARG A 46 3.63 -4.90 2.89
C ARG A 46 3.40 -5.36 1.45
N ALA A 47 2.20 -5.10 0.93
CA ALA A 47 1.82 -5.41 -0.44
C ALA A 47 2.11 -4.22 -1.37
N THR A 48 2.63 -4.50 -2.57
CA THR A 48 2.86 -3.52 -3.63
C THR A 48 2.13 -3.97 -4.89
N CYS A 49 1.37 -3.07 -5.51
CA CYS A 49 0.70 -3.39 -6.78
C CYS A 49 1.64 -3.47 -7.97
N THR A 50 2.82 -2.87 -7.85
CA THR A 50 3.90 -3.02 -8.80
C THR A 50 4.83 -4.13 -8.31
N SER A 51 4.86 -5.26 -9.00
CA SER A 51 5.74 -6.41 -8.70
C SER A 51 6.21 -7.09 -9.99
N SER A 52 7.44 -7.61 -10.00
CA SER A 52 8.02 -8.33 -11.14
C SER A 52 7.52 -9.78 -11.22
N GLY A 53 7.40 -10.34 -12.43
CA GLY A 53 7.33 -11.80 -12.63
C GLY A 53 5.97 -12.42 -13.03
N THR A 54 5.01 -11.66 -13.56
CA THR A 54 3.68 -12.14 -14.00
C THR A 54 3.11 -11.12 -15.01
N ASP A 55 1.99 -11.39 -15.66
CA ASP A 55 1.35 -10.34 -16.48
C ASP A 55 0.90 -9.17 -15.60
N VAL A 56 1.21 -7.95 -16.03
CA VAL A 56 0.86 -6.72 -15.32
C VAL A 56 -0.63 -6.43 -15.51
N ALA A 57 -1.20 -6.74 -16.68
CA ALA A 57 -2.60 -6.51 -16.99
C ALA A 57 -3.54 -7.27 -16.05
N ASP A 58 -3.23 -8.53 -15.75
CA ASP A 58 -4.10 -9.40 -14.95
C ASP A 58 -4.14 -9.02 -13.47
N ARG A 59 -3.07 -8.43 -12.94
CA ARG A 59 -2.95 -8.14 -11.50
C ARG A 59 -3.32 -6.71 -11.11
N CYS A 60 -3.12 -5.74 -12.01
CA CYS A 60 -3.22 -4.33 -11.61
C CYS A 60 -4.60 -4.01 -11.07
N ASN A 61 -5.66 -4.49 -11.73
CA ASN A 61 -7.02 -4.18 -11.32
C ASN A 61 -7.31 -4.70 -9.90
N GLY A 62 -7.13 -6.00 -9.65
CA GLY A 62 -7.37 -6.60 -8.34
C GLY A 62 -6.51 -6.01 -7.22
N CYS A 63 -5.25 -5.67 -7.51
CA CYS A 63 -4.42 -5.00 -6.51
C CYS A 63 -4.87 -3.58 -6.20
N CYS A 64 -5.23 -2.78 -7.22
CA CYS A 64 -5.71 -1.41 -6.99
C CYS A 64 -7.06 -1.39 -6.26
N GLN A 65 -7.92 -2.39 -6.50
CA GLN A 65 -9.14 -2.59 -5.71
C GLN A 65 -8.84 -2.93 -4.25
N SER A 66 -7.84 -3.76 -3.99
CA SER A 66 -7.38 -4.08 -2.62
C SER A 66 -6.79 -2.85 -1.92
N TYR A 67 -6.02 -2.03 -2.65
CA TYR A 67 -5.52 -0.74 -2.16
C TYR A 67 -6.66 0.20 -1.78
N ALA A 68 -7.74 0.23 -2.57
CA ALA A 68 -8.94 1.01 -2.27
C ALA A 68 -9.64 0.55 -0.98
N LEU A 69 -9.82 -0.76 -0.83
CA LEU A 69 -10.38 -1.36 0.38
C LEU A 69 -9.54 -1.03 1.62
N TRP A 70 -8.21 -1.15 1.50
CA TRP A 70 -7.30 -0.74 2.56
C TRP A 70 -7.53 0.72 2.94
N GLY A 71 -7.67 1.60 1.94
CA GLY A 71 -7.97 3.03 2.09
C GLY A 71 -9.41 3.39 2.50
N GLY A 72 -10.26 2.41 2.86
CA GLY A 72 -11.64 2.64 3.28
C GLY A 72 -12.62 2.98 2.16
N LEU A 73 -12.29 2.67 0.90
CA LEU A 73 -13.14 2.88 -0.27
C LEU A 73 -13.74 1.55 -0.76
N SER A 74 -14.80 1.59 -1.57
CA SER A 74 -15.28 0.40 -2.29
C SER A 74 -14.35 0.04 -3.45
N THR A 75 -14.38 -1.21 -3.90
CA THR A 75 -13.58 -1.68 -5.04
C THR A 75 -13.93 -0.96 -6.34
N GLU A 76 -15.19 -0.56 -6.55
CA GLU A 76 -15.60 0.19 -7.75
C GLU A 76 -15.02 1.61 -7.79
N ARG A 77 -14.52 2.12 -6.65
CA ARG A 77 -13.83 3.40 -6.59
C ARG A 77 -12.39 3.32 -7.05
N ALA A 78 -11.92 2.17 -7.52
CA ALA A 78 -10.57 1.99 -8.02
C ALA A 78 -10.49 1.28 -9.36
N SER A 79 -9.44 1.59 -10.11
CA SER A 79 -9.10 0.91 -11.34
C SER A 79 -7.59 0.83 -11.48
N GLY A 80 -7.12 -0.30 -12.00
CA GLY A 80 -5.69 -0.58 -12.20
C GLY A 80 -5.37 -0.82 -13.66
N PHE A 81 -4.31 -0.21 -14.15
CA PHE A 81 -3.87 -0.31 -15.53
C PHE A 81 -2.35 -0.54 -15.62
N PRO A 82 -1.85 -1.26 -16.63
CA PRO A 82 -0.42 -1.30 -16.91
C PRO A 82 0.09 0.08 -17.30
N ALA A 83 1.23 0.48 -16.77
CA ALA A 83 1.96 1.63 -17.30
C ALA A 83 2.63 1.26 -18.64
N ALA A 84 3.03 2.28 -19.39
CA ALA A 84 3.73 2.12 -20.67
C ALA A 84 5.10 1.39 -20.57
N ASP A 85 5.66 1.28 -19.35
CA ASP A 85 6.89 0.51 -19.11
C ASP A 85 6.66 -1.02 -19.08
N GLY A 86 5.40 -1.47 -19.13
CA GLY A 86 5.02 -2.88 -19.13
C GLY A 86 5.33 -3.61 -17.82
N ARG A 87 5.68 -2.88 -16.75
CA ARG A 87 6.17 -3.45 -15.49
C ARG A 87 5.45 -2.89 -14.27
N THR A 88 4.93 -1.67 -14.36
CA THR A 88 4.32 -0.97 -13.23
C THR A 88 2.81 -0.86 -13.38
N CYS A 89 2.11 -0.87 -12.25
CA CYS A 89 0.68 -0.62 -12.21
C CYS A 89 0.41 0.86 -11.90
N ILE A 90 -0.53 1.45 -12.62
CA ILE A 90 -1.16 2.73 -12.27
C ILE A 90 -2.46 2.41 -11.57
N CYS A 91 -2.56 2.76 -10.29
CA CYS A 91 -3.80 2.69 -9.53
C CYS A 91 -4.45 4.06 -9.48
N CYS A 92 -5.67 4.16 -10.00
CA CYS A 92 -6.51 5.34 -9.88
C CYS A 92 -7.63 5.07 -8.90
N THR A 93 -7.91 6.03 -8.03
CA THR A 93 -8.94 5.94 -6.99
C THR A 93 -9.78 7.21 -6.96
N SER A 94 -11.09 7.08 -6.75
CA SER A 94 -12.01 8.20 -6.55
C SER A 94 -12.50 8.23 -5.10
N ASN A 95 -11.93 9.12 -4.30
CA ASN A 95 -12.34 9.36 -2.93
C ASN A 95 -13.23 10.61 -2.86
N ASN A 96 -14.53 10.41 -2.62
CA ASN A 96 -15.50 11.49 -2.41
C ASN A 96 -15.79 11.75 -0.92
N ASN A 97 -15.11 11.05 0.00
CA ASN A 97 -15.22 11.25 1.45
C ASN A 97 -14.30 12.39 1.90
N CYS A 98 -14.65 13.60 1.48
CA CYS A 98 -13.86 14.81 1.68
C CYS A 98 -14.53 15.71 2.70
N ARG A 99 -14.26 15.43 3.97
CA ARG A 99 -14.73 16.21 5.11
C ARG A 99 -13.57 16.85 5.84
#